data_AF-A0AAN3D7N8-F1
#
_entry.id   AF-A0AAN3D7N8-F1
#
_cell.length_a   1.000
_cell.length_b   1.000
_cell.length_c   1.000
_cell.angle_alpha   90.00
_cell.angle_beta   90.00
_cell.angle_gamma   90.00
#
_symmetry.space_group_name_H-M   'P 1'
#
loop_
_entity.id
_entity.type
_entity.pdbx_description
1 polymer ?
#
loop_
_entity_poly.entity_id
_entity_poly.type
_entity_poly.pdbx_seq_one_letter_code
_entity_poly.pdbx_strand_id
1 'polypeptide(L)'
;MKMNKTRLLEKISIQSGISADECSAVLKTFERVLSEELTRKIHRYGGWILLLVALLVSAVAFSQTPQRKGRPVQTIRGMVIDGDSKHPIPYATVRLSEKEGTGTITDSLGRFSIPQVPVGRHTVEAAFMGYEPGIFREILVTSAKEVYLEIPLKESVNELNEVVIRARTNKEEAMNKMATTGARMLSVEEASRYAGGFDDPARLVSSFAGVAPSVSSNGISIHGNAPHLLQWRLEDVEIPNPNHFADIATLGGGILSSLSSQVLGNSDFFTGAFPAEYGNAVSGVFDMKLRNGNNQKNENTLQVGIMGIDVASEGPLSKKHKASYIFNYRYSTTGLLNLEGGKMDYQDLNFKLNFPTQHIMLIDCQ
;
A
#
# COMPACT_ATOMS: atom_id res chain seq x y z
N MET A 1 17.67 6.27 40.45
CA MET A 1 17.57 6.50 41.91
C MET A 1 16.13 6.20 42.35
N LYS A 2 15.85 5.00 42.88
CA LYS A 2 14.49 4.62 43.34
C LYS A 2 14.15 5.49 44.55
N MET A 3 13.16 6.36 44.42
CA MET A 3 12.70 7.21 45.52
C MET A 3 11.92 6.35 46.52
N ASN A 4 12.37 6.31 47.78
CA ASN A 4 11.78 5.48 48.83
C ASN A 4 10.34 5.91 49.13
N LYS A 5 9.40 4.97 49.28
CA LYS A 5 7.94 5.17 49.45
C LYS A 5 7.62 6.17 50.57
N THR A 6 8.40 6.14 51.64
CA THR A 6 8.30 7.06 52.78
C THR A 6 8.56 8.52 52.40
N ARG A 7 9.52 8.76 51.51
CA ARG A 7 9.93 10.10 51.07
C ARG A 7 8.96 10.73 50.06
N LEU A 8 8.21 9.88 49.35
CA LEU A 8 7.12 10.30 48.44
C LEU A 8 5.89 10.73 49.26
N LEU A 9 5.51 9.94 50.27
CA LEU A 9 4.37 10.24 51.15
C LEU A 9 4.57 11.53 51.96
N GLU A 10 5.79 11.79 52.41
CA GLU A 10 6.15 13.01 53.14
C GLU A 10 6.03 14.27 52.25
N LYS A 11 6.45 14.19 50.99
CA LYS A 11 6.27 15.28 50.02
C LYS A 11 4.81 15.55 49.67
N ILE A 12 4.01 14.49 49.52
CA ILE A 12 2.57 14.59 49.21
C ILE A 12 1.82 15.19 50.41
N SER A 13 2.18 14.80 51.64
CA SER A 13 1.62 15.36 52.88
C SER A 13 1.87 16.87 53.00
N ILE A 14 3.10 17.32 52.73
CA ILE A 14 3.47 18.74 52.77
C ILE A 14 2.71 19.57 51.72
N GLN A 15 2.45 19.01 50.53
CA GLN A 15 1.75 19.73 49.45
C GLN A 15 0.22 19.73 49.57
N SER A 16 -0.37 18.73 50.21
CA SER A 16 -1.83 18.54 50.28
C SER A 16 -2.45 18.92 51.63
N GLY A 17 -1.63 19.15 52.68
CA GLY A 17 -2.11 19.46 54.03
C GLY A 17 -2.72 18.26 54.76
N ILE A 18 -2.70 17.07 54.16
CA ILE A 18 -3.23 15.81 54.71
C ILE A 18 -2.08 15.08 55.43
N SER A 19 -2.37 14.45 56.58
CA SER A 19 -1.33 13.78 57.37
C SER A 19 -0.71 12.59 56.61
N ALA A 20 0.58 12.33 56.83
CA ALA A 20 1.30 11.25 56.14
C ALA A 20 0.68 9.86 56.39
N ASP A 21 0.04 9.66 57.55
CA ASP A 21 -0.66 8.43 57.92
C ASP A 21 -1.97 8.25 57.13
N GLU A 22 -2.71 9.33 56.85
CA GLU A 22 -3.90 9.31 56.00
C GLU A 22 -3.53 9.06 54.52
N CYS A 23 -2.45 9.67 54.02
CA CYS A 23 -1.94 9.36 52.69
C CYS A 23 -1.51 7.89 52.55
N SER A 24 -0.91 7.32 53.60
CA SER A 24 -0.52 5.91 53.67
C SER A 24 -1.75 4.98 53.67
N ALA A 25 -2.83 5.36 54.36
CA ALA A 25 -4.08 4.60 54.39
C ALA A 25 -4.79 4.59 53.03
N VAL A 26 -4.86 5.73 52.33
CA VAL A 26 -5.44 5.83 50.98
C VAL A 26 -4.62 5.00 49.98
N LEU A 27 -3.28 5.08 50.05
CA LEU A 27 -2.39 4.33 49.17
C LEU A 27 -2.50 2.81 49.40
N LYS A 28 -2.59 2.36 50.66
CA LYS A 28 -2.83 0.94 50.99
C LYS A 28 -4.20 0.47 50.51
N THR A 29 -5.21 1.32 50.58
CA THR A 29 -6.57 0.99 50.10
C THR A 29 -6.60 0.87 48.58
N PHE A 30 -5.89 1.77 47.88
CA PHE A 30 -5.74 1.75 46.42
C PHE A 30 -4.90 0.55 45.93
N GLU A 31 -3.80 0.22 46.62
CA GLU A 31 -3.02 -1.00 46.38
C GLU A 31 -3.88 -2.26 46.57
N ARG A 32 -4.72 -2.31 47.62
CA ARG A 32 -5.61 -3.44 47.89
C ARG A 32 -6.70 -3.61 46.82
N VAL A 33 -7.31 -2.52 46.35
CA VAL A 33 -8.34 -2.56 45.29
C VAL A 33 -7.74 -2.98 43.95
N LEU A 34 -6.57 -2.43 43.58
CA LEU A 34 -5.86 -2.83 42.36
C LEU A 34 -5.37 -4.28 42.41
N SER A 35 -4.84 -4.75 43.54
CA SER A 35 -4.31 -6.11 43.64
C SER A 35 -5.38 -7.17 43.79
N GLU A 36 -6.50 -6.91 44.47
CA GLU A 36 -7.51 -7.94 44.71
C GLU A 36 -8.58 -8.01 43.62
N GLU A 37 -8.95 -6.89 43.01
CA GLU A 37 -10.11 -6.83 42.10
C GLU A 37 -9.72 -7.05 40.63
N LEU A 38 -8.58 -6.48 40.22
CA LEU A 38 -8.04 -6.68 38.88
C LEU A 38 -7.49 -8.10 38.69
N THR A 39 -6.75 -8.61 39.68
CA THR A 39 -6.20 -9.97 39.66
C THR A 39 -7.31 -11.03 39.71
N ARG A 40 -8.41 -10.80 40.47
CA ARG A 40 -9.59 -11.69 40.44
C ARG A 40 -10.28 -11.70 39.08
N LYS A 41 -10.43 -10.54 38.41
CA LYS A 41 -11.03 -10.49 37.06
C LYS A 41 -10.14 -11.14 36.01
N ILE A 42 -8.83 -10.92 36.06
CA ILE A 42 -7.86 -11.55 35.14
C ILE A 42 -7.81 -13.07 35.37
N HIS A 43 -7.87 -13.55 36.61
CA HIS A 43 -7.91 -14.99 36.89
C HIS A 43 -9.25 -15.63 36.47
N ARG A 44 -10.38 -14.91 36.61
CA ARG A 44 -11.72 -15.39 36.26
C ARG A 44 -11.98 -15.46 34.75
N TYR A 45 -11.41 -14.56 33.95
CA TYR A 45 -11.58 -14.52 32.49
C TYR A 45 -10.34 -14.97 31.69
N GLY A 46 -9.16 -15.01 32.31
CA GLY A 46 -7.91 -15.40 31.65
C GLY A 46 -7.91 -16.85 31.18
N GLY A 47 -8.53 -17.77 31.93
CA GLY A 47 -8.72 -19.16 31.50
C GLY A 47 -9.60 -19.27 30.26
N TRP A 48 -10.66 -18.47 30.16
CA TRP A 48 -11.57 -18.45 29.01
C TRP A 48 -10.93 -17.79 27.78
N ILE A 49 -10.11 -16.76 27.96
CA ILE A 49 -9.36 -16.10 26.87
C ILE A 49 -8.27 -17.02 26.34
N LEU A 50 -7.51 -17.70 27.21
CA LEU A 50 -6.52 -18.70 26.80
C LEU A 50 -7.16 -19.90 26.12
N LEU A 51 -8.33 -20.36 26.59
CA LEU A 51 -9.13 -21.39 25.91
C LEU A 51 -9.60 -20.92 24.54
N LEU A 52 -10.11 -19.69 24.40
CA LEU A 52 -10.54 -19.14 23.11
C LEU A 52 -9.37 -19.00 22.12
N VAL A 53 -8.21 -18.53 22.58
CA VAL A 53 -7.00 -18.42 21.75
C VAL A 53 -6.48 -19.82 21.38
N ALA A 54 -6.47 -20.78 22.30
CA ALA A 54 -6.10 -22.16 22.00
C ALA A 54 -7.11 -22.85 21.06
N LEU A 55 -8.40 -22.54 21.17
CA LEU A 55 -9.44 -23.04 20.27
C LEU A 55 -9.30 -22.44 18.86
N LEU A 56 -8.97 -21.14 18.78
CA LEU A 56 -8.68 -20.49 17.50
C LEU A 56 -7.42 -21.07 16.85
N VAL A 57 -6.34 -21.26 17.60
CA VAL A 57 -5.07 -21.80 17.09
C VAL A 57 -5.20 -23.28 16.67
N SER A 58 -5.97 -24.08 17.41
CA SER A 58 -6.25 -25.47 17.02
C SER A 58 -7.17 -25.58 15.80
N ALA A 59 -8.11 -24.65 15.60
CA ALA A 59 -8.92 -24.57 14.38
C ALA A 59 -8.08 -24.28 13.13
N VAL A 60 -6.98 -23.51 13.25
CA VAL A 60 -6.07 -23.25 12.12
C VAL A 60 -5.13 -24.44 11.85
N ALA A 61 -4.72 -25.17 12.90
CA ALA A 61 -3.80 -26.32 12.78
C ALA A 61 -4.46 -27.58 12.17
N PHE A 62 -5.76 -27.79 12.39
CA PHE A 62 -6.48 -28.96 11.84
C PHE A 62 -6.97 -28.81 10.39
N SER A 63 -6.79 -27.63 9.77
CA SER A 63 -7.18 -27.43 8.36
C SER A 63 -6.13 -27.84 7.33
N GLN A 64 -5.00 -28.42 7.75
CA GLN A 64 -3.99 -28.93 6.82
C GLN A 64 -4.07 -30.45 6.68
N THR A 65 -5.11 -30.94 6.01
CA THR A 65 -5.04 -32.27 5.40
C THR A 65 -4.28 -32.15 4.08
N PRO A 66 -3.13 -32.83 3.89
CA PRO A 66 -2.50 -32.96 2.59
C PRO A 66 -3.29 -33.99 1.77
N GLN A 67 -4.41 -33.57 1.16
CA GLN A 67 -5.06 -34.32 0.09
C GLN A 67 -4.20 -34.23 -1.18
N ARG A 68 -3.15 -35.04 -1.27
CA ARG A 68 -2.61 -35.48 -2.56
C ARG A 68 -3.53 -36.55 -3.14
N LYS A 69 -4.69 -36.11 -3.63
CA LYS A 69 -5.42 -36.79 -4.71
C LYS A 69 -5.51 -35.76 -5.82
N GLY A 70 -4.98 -36.08 -7.00
CA GLY A 70 -5.08 -35.20 -8.16
C GLY A 70 -6.52 -34.71 -8.32
N ARG A 71 -6.71 -33.41 -8.59
CA ARG A 71 -8.04 -32.85 -8.81
C ARG A 71 -8.76 -33.73 -9.83
N PRO A 72 -10.01 -34.17 -9.59
CA PRO A 72 -10.74 -34.93 -10.59
C PRO A 72 -10.77 -34.11 -11.88
N VAL A 73 -10.56 -34.78 -13.00
CA VAL A 73 -10.49 -34.18 -14.33
C VAL A 73 -11.66 -34.65 -15.18
N GLN A 74 -12.01 -33.87 -16.21
CA GLN A 74 -13.06 -34.16 -17.17
C GLN A 74 -12.65 -33.65 -18.57
N THR A 75 -13.39 -34.06 -19.60
CA THR A 75 -13.24 -33.58 -20.98
C THR A 75 -14.17 -32.42 -21.28
N ILE A 76 -13.64 -31.37 -21.92
CA ILE A 76 -14.43 -30.34 -22.61
C ILE A 76 -14.39 -30.67 -24.09
N ARG A 77 -15.53 -30.78 -24.74
CA ARG A 77 -15.63 -30.98 -26.19
C ARG A 77 -16.58 -29.97 -26.81
N GLY A 78 -16.53 -29.81 -28.12
CA GLY A 78 -17.33 -28.78 -28.75
C GLY A 78 -17.11 -28.62 -30.24
N MET A 79 -17.66 -27.54 -30.78
CA MET A 79 -17.46 -27.11 -32.15
C MET A 79 -17.19 -25.61 -32.19
N VAL A 80 -16.26 -25.19 -33.04
CA VAL A 80 -16.02 -23.79 -33.37
C VAL A 80 -16.71 -23.50 -34.69
N ILE A 81 -17.54 -22.48 -34.70
CA ILE A 81 -18.34 -22.09 -35.87
C ILE A 81 -18.17 -20.60 -36.14
N ASP A 82 -18.47 -20.21 -37.36
CA ASP A 82 -18.63 -18.83 -37.75
C ASP A 82 -19.93 -18.26 -37.16
N GLY A 83 -19.84 -17.11 -36.50
CA GLY A 83 -20.93 -16.48 -35.77
C GLY A 83 -22.10 -16.10 -36.65
N ASP A 84 -21.84 -15.72 -37.90
CA ASP A 84 -22.83 -15.19 -38.84
C ASP A 84 -23.35 -16.27 -39.78
N SER A 85 -22.44 -16.98 -40.47
CA SER A 85 -22.77 -18.00 -41.46
C SER A 85 -23.04 -19.39 -40.86
N LYS A 86 -22.75 -19.59 -39.57
CA LYS A 86 -22.86 -20.89 -38.86
C LYS A 86 -22.03 -22.02 -39.47
N HIS A 87 -21.08 -21.72 -40.35
CA HIS A 87 -20.20 -22.73 -40.93
C HIS A 87 -19.14 -23.17 -39.92
N PRO A 88 -18.77 -24.47 -39.87
CA PRO A 88 -17.72 -24.93 -38.97
C PRO A 88 -16.35 -24.39 -39.40
N ILE A 89 -15.54 -23.97 -38.41
CA ILE A 89 -14.19 -23.41 -38.64
C ILE A 89 -13.14 -24.49 -38.35
N PRO A 90 -12.49 -25.04 -39.38
CA PRO A 90 -11.46 -26.06 -39.20
C PRO A 90 -10.13 -25.45 -38.75
N TYR A 91 -9.33 -26.24 -38.02
CA TYR A 91 -7.99 -25.87 -37.55
C TYR A 91 -7.90 -24.60 -36.68
N ALA A 92 -8.99 -24.21 -36.03
CA ALA A 92 -8.99 -23.18 -34.99
C ALA A 92 -8.31 -23.69 -33.72
N THR A 93 -7.54 -22.83 -33.06
CA THR A 93 -6.86 -23.16 -31.81
C THR A 93 -7.84 -22.95 -30.65
N VAL A 94 -8.05 -23.96 -29.82
CA VAL A 94 -8.89 -23.88 -28.61
C VAL A 94 -8.04 -24.18 -27.39
N ARG A 95 -8.00 -23.25 -26.42
CA ARG A 95 -7.15 -23.35 -25.23
C ARG A 95 -7.88 -22.96 -23.96
N LEU A 96 -7.37 -23.44 -22.83
CA LEU A 96 -7.75 -22.92 -21.52
C LEU A 96 -6.88 -21.72 -21.18
N SER A 97 -7.48 -20.55 -20.94
CA SER A 97 -6.72 -19.32 -20.67
C SER A 97 -5.96 -19.36 -19.33
N GLU A 98 -6.39 -20.21 -18.40
CA GLU A 98 -5.83 -20.32 -17.04
C GLU A 98 -4.61 -21.26 -16.95
N LYS A 99 -4.38 -22.11 -17.95
CA LYS A 99 -3.33 -23.14 -17.92
C LYS A 99 -2.57 -23.19 -19.25
N GLU A 100 -1.35 -22.65 -19.23
CA GLU A 100 -0.44 -22.72 -20.37
C GLU A 100 -0.16 -24.18 -20.78
N GLY A 101 -0.13 -24.42 -22.09
CA GLY A 101 0.10 -25.75 -22.68
C GLY A 101 -1.10 -26.70 -22.68
N THR A 102 -2.27 -26.30 -22.17
CA THR A 102 -3.51 -27.11 -22.26
C THR A 102 -4.44 -26.52 -23.33
N GLY A 103 -4.32 -27.06 -24.54
CA GLY A 103 -5.14 -26.67 -25.68
C GLY A 103 -5.15 -27.75 -26.75
N THR A 104 -6.01 -27.58 -27.75
CA THR A 104 -6.19 -28.48 -28.88
C THR A 104 -6.50 -27.66 -30.13
N ILE A 105 -6.55 -28.32 -31.28
CA ILE A 105 -6.97 -27.72 -32.55
C ILE A 105 -8.26 -28.38 -33.03
N THR A 106 -9.10 -27.64 -33.76
CA THR A 106 -10.34 -28.21 -34.32
C THR A 106 -10.05 -29.10 -35.53
N ASP A 107 -10.87 -30.14 -35.73
CA ASP A 107 -10.82 -31.02 -36.91
C ASP A 107 -11.37 -30.33 -38.17
N SER A 108 -11.40 -31.05 -39.30
CA SER A 108 -11.94 -30.54 -40.57
C SER A 108 -13.44 -30.21 -40.54
N LEU A 109 -14.14 -30.63 -39.49
CA LEU A 109 -15.56 -30.35 -39.23
C LEU A 109 -15.73 -29.35 -38.07
N GLY A 110 -14.67 -28.65 -37.66
CA GLY A 110 -14.68 -27.62 -36.62
C GLY A 110 -14.81 -28.17 -35.20
N ARG A 111 -14.72 -29.49 -34.98
CA ARG A 111 -14.89 -30.09 -33.65
C ARG A 111 -13.59 -30.14 -32.87
N PHE A 112 -13.68 -29.97 -31.55
CA PHE A 112 -12.54 -30.06 -30.66
C PHE A 112 -12.83 -30.90 -29.42
N SER A 113 -11.78 -31.41 -28.79
CA SER A 113 -11.83 -32.11 -27.50
C SER A 113 -10.56 -31.84 -26.71
N ILE A 114 -10.71 -31.36 -25.48
CA ILE A 114 -9.63 -31.10 -24.53
C ILE A 114 -9.80 -32.07 -23.36
N PRO A 115 -9.01 -33.16 -23.32
CA PRO A 115 -9.04 -34.11 -22.20
C PRO A 115 -8.31 -33.54 -20.98
N GLN A 116 -8.52 -34.15 -19.81
CA GLN A 116 -7.77 -33.88 -18.58
C GLN A 116 -7.93 -32.45 -18.01
N VAL A 117 -9.11 -31.83 -18.18
CA VAL A 117 -9.43 -30.52 -17.60
C VAL A 117 -9.85 -30.69 -16.13
N PRO A 118 -9.20 -30.05 -15.15
CA PRO A 118 -9.59 -30.14 -13.75
C PRO A 118 -11.05 -29.70 -13.53
N VAL A 119 -11.78 -30.29 -12.58
CA VAL A 119 -13.10 -29.75 -12.21
C VAL A 119 -12.96 -28.34 -11.65
N GLY A 120 -13.93 -27.48 -11.96
CA GLY A 120 -13.90 -26.05 -11.60
C GLY A 120 -14.49 -25.16 -12.69
N ARG A 121 -14.47 -23.85 -12.46
CA ARG A 121 -14.80 -22.86 -13.49
C ARG A 121 -13.56 -22.61 -14.32
N HIS A 122 -13.70 -22.67 -15.63
CA HIS A 122 -12.61 -22.40 -16.57
C HIS A 122 -13.02 -21.37 -17.61
N THR A 123 -12.03 -20.63 -18.09
CA THR A 123 -12.16 -19.83 -19.30
C THR A 123 -11.61 -20.58 -20.51
N VAL A 124 -12.46 -20.78 -21.52
CA VAL A 124 -12.10 -21.40 -22.79
C VAL A 124 -12.03 -20.33 -23.86
N GLU A 125 -10.95 -20.32 -24.62
CA GLU A 125 -10.69 -19.36 -25.68
C GLU A 125 -10.45 -20.10 -27.00
N ALA A 126 -11.17 -19.72 -28.04
CA ALA A 126 -10.92 -20.17 -29.41
C ALA A 126 -10.44 -19.02 -30.28
N ALA A 127 -9.42 -19.26 -31.09
CA ALA A 127 -8.84 -18.29 -31.99
C ALA A 127 -8.55 -18.91 -33.36
N PHE A 128 -8.82 -18.14 -34.41
CA PHE A 128 -8.48 -18.48 -35.78
C PHE A 128 -8.05 -17.21 -36.53
N MET A 129 -7.17 -17.36 -37.52
CA MET A 129 -6.68 -16.22 -38.28
C MET A 129 -7.83 -15.57 -39.07
N GLY A 130 -7.96 -14.24 -39.00
CA GLY A 130 -9.05 -13.50 -39.63
C GLY A 130 -10.33 -13.40 -38.78
N TYR A 131 -10.32 -13.88 -37.54
CA TYR A 131 -11.44 -13.83 -36.61
C TYR A 131 -11.06 -13.17 -35.29
N GLU A 132 -12.04 -12.51 -34.65
CA GLU A 132 -11.92 -12.10 -33.25
C GLU A 132 -11.95 -13.34 -32.34
N PRO A 133 -11.07 -13.42 -31.31
CA PRO A 133 -11.02 -14.57 -30.42
C PRO A 133 -12.31 -14.69 -29.60
N GLY A 134 -12.94 -15.85 -29.64
CA GLY A 134 -14.14 -16.17 -28.86
C GLY A 134 -13.76 -16.62 -27.46
N ILE A 135 -14.17 -15.86 -26.43
CA ILE A 135 -13.83 -16.12 -25.03
C ILE A 135 -15.09 -16.50 -24.24
N PHE A 136 -15.12 -17.72 -23.71
CA PHE A 136 -16.18 -18.24 -22.85
C PHE A 136 -15.67 -18.33 -21.43
N ARG A 137 -16.17 -17.45 -20.56
CA ARG A 137 -15.76 -17.37 -19.15
C ARG A 137 -16.65 -18.20 -18.25
N GLU A 138 -16.09 -18.62 -17.12
CA GLU A 138 -16.80 -19.29 -16.02
C GLU A 138 -17.51 -20.60 -16.37
N ILE A 139 -17.03 -21.32 -17.38
CA ILE A 139 -17.59 -22.62 -17.77
C ILE A 139 -17.37 -23.62 -16.63
N LEU A 140 -18.46 -24.08 -16.03
CA LEU A 140 -18.42 -25.02 -14.91
C LEU A 140 -18.19 -26.45 -15.42
N VAL A 141 -16.98 -26.96 -15.21
CA VAL A 141 -16.61 -28.35 -15.44
C VAL A 141 -16.84 -29.16 -14.18
N THR A 142 -17.75 -30.15 -14.27
CA THR A 142 -18.07 -31.06 -13.17
C THR A 142 -17.53 -32.45 -13.46
N SER A 143 -17.31 -33.28 -12.43
CA SER A 143 -16.84 -34.66 -12.62
C SER A 143 -17.91 -35.59 -13.20
N ALA A 144 -19.18 -35.18 -13.19
CA ALA A 144 -20.31 -36.05 -13.51
C ALA A 144 -20.58 -36.18 -15.02
N LYS A 145 -20.29 -35.14 -15.82
CA LYS A 145 -20.53 -35.14 -17.26
C LYS A 145 -19.54 -34.27 -18.01
N GLU A 146 -19.28 -34.63 -19.26
CA GLU A 146 -18.53 -33.79 -20.20
C GLU A 146 -19.29 -32.50 -20.49
N VAL A 147 -18.54 -31.42 -20.71
CA VAL A 147 -19.10 -30.13 -21.10
C VAL A 147 -19.01 -29.99 -22.61
N TYR A 148 -20.16 -29.71 -23.24
CA TYR A 148 -20.23 -29.39 -24.67
C TYR A 148 -20.31 -27.88 -24.85
N LEU A 149 -19.44 -27.31 -25.69
CA LEU A 149 -19.43 -25.89 -26.02
C LEU A 149 -19.53 -25.67 -27.53
N GLU A 150 -20.37 -24.73 -27.93
CA GLU A 150 -20.39 -24.20 -29.30
C GLU A 150 -19.83 -22.79 -29.24
N ILE A 151 -18.69 -22.56 -29.89
CA ILE A 151 -17.95 -21.30 -29.80
C ILE A 151 -18.09 -20.56 -31.13
N PRO A 152 -18.98 -19.56 -31.23
CA PRO A 152 -19.06 -18.70 -32.40
C PRO A 152 -17.88 -17.72 -32.41
N LEU A 153 -17.17 -17.66 -33.53
CA LEU A 153 -16.18 -16.63 -33.81
C LEU A 153 -16.75 -15.57 -34.74
N LYS A 154 -16.41 -14.31 -34.50
CA LYS A 154 -16.81 -13.20 -35.36
C LYS A 154 -15.68 -12.89 -36.34
N GLU A 155 -15.98 -12.77 -37.63
CA GLU A 155 -14.98 -12.36 -38.62
C GLU A 155 -14.39 -10.99 -38.25
N SER A 156 -13.07 -10.90 -38.24
CA SER A 156 -12.34 -9.66 -37.99
C SER A 156 -12.03 -9.01 -39.32
N VAL A 157 -12.86 -8.03 -39.69
CA VAL A 157 -12.49 -7.08 -40.75
C VAL A 157 -11.51 -6.11 -40.11
N ASN A 158 -10.22 -6.20 -40.48
CA ASN A 158 -9.20 -5.29 -39.96
C ASN A 158 -9.52 -3.84 -40.36
N GLU A 159 -10.26 -3.12 -39.52
CA GLU A 159 -10.21 -1.66 -39.48
C GLU A 159 -8.92 -1.26 -38.77
N LEU A 160 -8.14 -0.39 -39.40
CA LEU A 160 -6.89 0.14 -38.84
C LEU A 160 -7.16 0.78 -37.47
N ASN A 161 -6.40 0.36 -36.45
CA ASN A 161 -6.55 0.86 -35.09
C ASN A 161 -6.49 2.40 -35.03
N GLU A 162 -7.43 2.98 -34.28
CA GLU A 162 -7.41 4.38 -33.87
C GLU A 162 -6.08 4.73 -33.17
N VAL A 163 -5.51 5.88 -33.51
CA VAL A 163 -4.30 6.41 -32.87
C VAL A 163 -4.66 6.87 -31.46
N VAL A 164 -4.53 5.97 -30.49
CA VAL A 164 -4.64 6.32 -29.06
C VAL A 164 -3.33 6.97 -28.62
N ILE A 165 -3.30 8.30 -28.58
CA ILE A 165 -2.20 9.05 -27.94
C ILE A 165 -2.27 8.76 -26.43
N ARG A 166 -1.46 7.81 -25.95
CA ARG A 166 -1.18 7.65 -24.52
C ARG A 166 0.05 8.49 -24.20
N ALA A 167 -0.11 9.53 -23.40
CA ALA A 167 1.03 10.22 -22.81
C ALA A 167 1.81 9.21 -21.97
N ARG A 168 2.97 8.76 -22.47
CA ARG A 168 3.95 8.09 -21.62
C ARG A 168 4.69 9.18 -20.87
N THR A 169 4.35 9.41 -19.61
CA THR A 169 5.23 10.18 -18.73
C THR A 169 6.52 9.37 -18.60
N ASN A 170 7.62 9.87 -19.14
CA ASN A 170 8.92 9.26 -18.94
C ASN A 170 9.28 9.43 -17.46
N LYS A 171 9.16 8.36 -16.66
CA LYS A 171 9.46 8.43 -15.21
C LYS A 171 10.94 8.68 -14.93
N GLU A 172 11.81 8.51 -15.94
CA GLU A 172 13.22 8.83 -15.85
C GLU A 172 13.50 10.33 -15.98
N GLU A 173 12.52 11.13 -16.40
CA GLU A 173 12.59 12.59 -16.45
C GLU A 173 11.93 13.20 -15.21
N ALA A 174 12.51 14.29 -14.71
CA ALA A 174 11.90 15.09 -13.66
C ALA A 174 10.70 15.88 -14.20
N MET A 175 9.75 16.20 -13.32
CA MET A 175 8.63 17.07 -13.65
C MET A 175 9.09 18.51 -13.90
N ASN A 176 10.18 18.91 -13.24
CA ASN A 176 10.83 20.19 -13.43
C ASN A 176 11.52 20.28 -14.81
N LYS A 177 11.02 21.17 -15.66
CA LYS A 177 11.54 21.38 -17.03
C LYS A 177 12.95 22.00 -17.08
N MET A 178 13.42 22.59 -16.00
CA MET A 178 14.78 23.14 -15.91
C MET A 178 15.80 22.07 -15.50
N ALA A 179 15.34 20.87 -15.11
CA ALA A 179 16.23 19.76 -14.79
C ALA A 179 16.95 19.29 -16.07
N THR A 180 18.28 19.41 -16.08
CA THR A 180 19.09 18.99 -17.23
C THR A 180 19.54 17.53 -17.12
N THR A 181 19.99 17.10 -15.94
CA THR A 181 20.51 15.74 -15.66
C THR A 181 20.43 15.44 -14.16
N GLY A 182 20.49 14.17 -13.75
CA GLY A 182 20.61 13.81 -12.33
C GLY A 182 19.33 14.03 -11.51
N ALA A 183 18.19 14.11 -12.19
CA ALA A 183 16.88 14.29 -11.61
C ALA A 183 15.95 13.18 -12.08
N ARG A 184 15.07 12.71 -11.20
CA ARG A 184 14.05 11.70 -11.53
C ARG A 184 12.75 12.02 -10.82
N MET A 185 11.64 11.75 -11.50
CA MET A 185 10.33 11.81 -10.89
C MET A 185 10.05 10.52 -10.11
N LEU A 186 9.65 10.68 -8.86
CA LEU A 186 9.06 9.65 -8.03
C LEU A 186 7.55 9.67 -8.20
N SER A 187 6.98 8.56 -8.65
CA SER A 187 5.52 8.39 -8.72
C SER A 187 4.96 7.71 -7.48
N VAL A 188 3.74 8.07 -7.09
CA VAL A 188 3.03 7.48 -5.93
C VAL A 188 2.82 5.98 -6.10
N GLU A 189 2.61 5.51 -7.34
CA GLU A 189 2.44 4.10 -7.63
C GLU A 189 3.75 3.30 -7.47
N GLU A 190 4.88 3.95 -7.65
CA GLU A 190 6.20 3.33 -7.42
C GLU A 190 6.54 3.33 -5.94
N ALA A 191 6.19 4.41 -5.24
CA ALA A 191 6.26 4.50 -3.78
C ALA A 191 5.53 3.33 -3.09
N SER A 192 4.28 3.09 -3.47
CA SER A 192 3.44 2.04 -2.86
C SER A 192 3.87 0.60 -3.19
N ARG A 193 4.75 0.41 -4.18
CA ARG A 193 5.21 -0.92 -4.63
C ARG A 193 6.60 -1.28 -4.11
N TYR A 194 7.28 -0.37 -3.43
CA TYR A 194 8.62 -0.60 -2.92
C TYR A 194 8.59 -1.48 -1.67
N ALA A 195 9.00 -2.75 -1.84
CA ALA A 195 9.08 -3.69 -0.73
C ALA A 195 10.08 -3.21 0.33
N GLY A 196 9.67 -3.18 1.59
CA GLY A 196 10.51 -2.69 2.70
C GLY A 196 10.60 -1.16 2.81
N GLY A 197 9.76 -0.42 2.07
CA GLY A 197 9.70 1.04 2.14
C GLY A 197 9.02 1.61 3.39
N PHE A 198 8.25 0.81 4.15
CA PHE A 198 7.50 1.25 5.36
C PHE A 198 6.59 2.48 5.15
N ASP A 199 6.06 2.67 3.93
CA ASP A 199 5.34 3.87 3.51
C ASP A 199 6.12 5.19 3.68
N ASP A 200 7.45 5.08 3.69
CA ASP A 200 8.38 6.19 3.87
C ASP A 200 9.00 6.61 2.53
N PRO A 201 8.76 7.85 2.05
CA PRO A 201 9.35 8.34 0.80
C PRO A 201 10.88 8.31 0.78
N ALA A 202 11.52 8.50 1.93
CA ALA A 202 12.97 8.54 2.02
C ALA A 202 13.63 7.18 1.71
N ARG A 203 12.92 6.08 2.00
CA ARG A 203 13.39 4.72 1.71
C ARG A 203 13.21 4.34 0.25
N LEU A 204 12.32 5.00 -0.48
CA LEU A 204 12.10 4.74 -1.91
C LEU A 204 13.31 5.15 -2.73
N VAL A 205 13.81 6.36 -2.48
CA VAL A 205 14.95 6.93 -3.21
C VAL A 205 16.26 6.20 -2.94
N SER A 206 16.31 5.35 -1.91
CA SER A 206 17.45 4.50 -1.61
C SER A 206 17.77 3.47 -2.70
N SER A 207 16.81 3.19 -3.59
CA SER A 207 16.99 2.34 -4.77
C SER A 207 17.65 3.05 -5.96
N PHE A 208 17.80 4.37 -5.90
CA PHE A 208 18.31 5.16 -7.00
C PHE A 208 19.84 5.12 -7.06
N ALA A 209 20.37 5.14 -8.29
CA ALA A 209 21.81 5.19 -8.52
C ALA A 209 22.41 6.46 -7.88
N GLY A 210 23.54 6.30 -7.19
CA GLY A 210 24.20 7.40 -6.47
C GLY A 210 23.65 7.66 -5.07
N VAL A 211 22.58 6.98 -4.66
CA VAL A 211 22.04 7.02 -3.29
C VAL A 211 22.53 5.80 -2.51
N ALA A 212 23.08 6.04 -1.32
CA ALA A 212 23.49 4.98 -0.40
C ALA A 212 22.39 4.72 0.64
N PRO A 213 21.80 3.50 0.70
CA PRO A 213 20.79 3.14 1.68
C PRO A 213 21.38 2.98 3.08
N SER A 214 20.55 3.14 4.11
CA SER A 214 20.82 2.71 5.48
C SER A 214 19.77 1.68 5.93
N VAL A 215 20.19 0.68 6.71
CA VAL A 215 19.29 -0.38 7.19
C VAL A 215 18.45 0.13 8.38
N SER A 216 19.10 0.81 9.33
CA SER A 216 18.47 1.29 10.56
C SER A 216 17.91 2.70 10.48
N SER A 217 18.22 3.44 9.41
CA SER A 217 17.79 4.83 9.22
C SER A 217 17.20 5.05 7.84
N ASN A 218 16.35 6.07 7.70
CA ASN A 218 15.85 6.57 6.43
C ASN A 218 16.66 7.77 5.91
N GLY A 219 17.84 8.05 6.47
CA GLY A 219 18.75 9.08 5.98
C GLY A 219 19.21 8.80 4.55
N ILE A 220 19.12 9.81 3.69
CA ILE A 220 19.50 9.72 2.28
C ILE A 220 20.89 10.29 2.10
N SER A 221 21.87 9.44 1.79
CA SER A 221 23.22 9.89 1.43
C SER A 221 23.40 9.82 -0.08
N ILE A 222 23.81 10.93 -0.69
CA ILE A 222 23.96 11.06 -2.15
C ILE A 222 25.43 11.33 -2.47
N HIS A 223 26.02 10.50 -3.33
CA HIS A 223 27.44 10.60 -3.73
C HIS A 223 28.42 10.68 -2.54
N GLY A 224 28.07 10.09 -1.40
CA GLY A 224 28.88 10.10 -0.17
C GLY A 224 28.68 11.32 0.73
N ASN A 225 27.83 12.27 0.36
CA ASN A 225 27.47 13.39 1.24
C ASN A 225 26.58 12.93 2.40
N ALA A 226 26.71 13.60 3.54
CA ALA A 226 25.93 13.29 4.72
C ALA A 226 24.43 13.67 4.54
N PRO A 227 23.49 12.91 5.11
CA PRO A 227 22.05 13.17 4.93
C PRO A 227 21.56 14.55 5.36
N HIS A 228 22.20 15.19 6.34
CA HIS A 228 21.82 16.55 6.79
C HIS A 228 22.08 17.65 5.74
N LEU A 229 22.82 17.33 4.67
CA LEU A 229 23.10 18.24 3.55
C LEU A 229 22.09 18.08 2.40
N LEU A 230 21.12 17.17 2.53
CA LEU A 230 19.99 17.03 1.63
C LEU A 230 18.98 18.14 1.93
N GLN A 231 18.59 18.90 0.90
CA GLN A 231 17.49 19.84 1.02
C GLN A 231 16.16 19.10 0.85
N TRP A 232 15.27 19.25 1.82
CA TRP A 232 13.90 18.78 1.73
C TRP A 232 12.97 19.95 1.38
N ARG A 233 12.10 19.77 0.39
CA ARG A 233 11.04 20.74 0.08
C ARG A 233 9.69 20.03 0.07
N LEU A 234 8.65 20.70 0.55
CA LEU A 234 7.27 20.25 0.46
C LEU A 234 6.42 21.39 -0.09
N GLU A 235 5.72 21.15 -1.20
CA GLU A 235 4.91 22.18 -1.87
C GLU A 235 5.72 23.46 -2.15
N ASP A 236 6.93 23.29 -2.69
CA ASP A 236 7.89 24.37 -3.00
C ASP A 236 8.48 25.11 -1.78
N VAL A 237 8.14 24.72 -0.55
CA VAL A 237 8.70 25.32 0.66
C VAL A 237 9.79 24.42 1.23
N GLU A 238 10.97 24.98 1.50
CA GLU A 238 12.05 24.26 2.19
C GLU A 238 11.62 23.91 3.61
N ILE A 239 11.79 22.63 3.98
CA ILE A 239 11.57 22.12 5.32
C ILE A 239 12.89 21.56 5.86
N PRO A 240 13.27 21.81 7.13
CA PRO A 240 14.60 21.42 7.61
C PRO A 240 14.85 19.91 7.60
N ASN A 241 13.95 19.13 8.20
CA ASN A 241 14.04 17.68 8.26
C ASN A 241 12.65 17.09 8.59
N PRO A 242 12.02 16.33 7.69
CA PRO A 242 10.70 15.72 7.93
C PRO A 242 10.76 14.41 8.71
N ASN A 243 11.91 13.99 9.24
CA ASN A 243 12.07 12.67 9.83
C ASN A 243 11.76 12.63 11.33
N HIS A 244 10.96 11.65 11.74
CA HIS A 244 10.84 11.27 13.14
C HIS A 244 12.10 10.57 13.61
N PHE A 245 12.45 10.83 14.87
CA PHE A 245 13.63 10.26 15.50
C PHE A 245 14.91 10.61 14.72
N ALA A 246 14.96 11.84 14.21
CA ALA A 246 16.12 12.38 13.52
C ALA A 246 17.37 12.30 14.41
N ASP A 247 18.52 12.09 13.77
CA ASP A 247 19.85 12.11 14.37
C ASP A 247 20.14 11.01 15.39
N ILE A 248 19.22 10.04 15.60
CA ILE A 248 19.46 8.90 16.50
C ILE A 248 20.55 7.98 15.94
N ALA A 249 20.54 7.71 14.64
CA ALA A 249 21.47 6.79 13.98
C ALA A 249 22.41 7.49 13.01
N THR A 250 21.98 8.56 12.35
CA THR A 250 22.76 9.28 11.34
C THR A 250 22.31 10.74 11.29
N LEU A 251 23.25 11.69 11.26
CA LEU A 251 22.94 13.12 11.21
C LEU A 251 22.20 13.48 9.91
N GLY A 252 20.97 13.99 10.06
CA GLY A 252 20.01 14.29 9.00
C GLY A 252 19.11 13.12 8.58
N GLY A 253 19.31 11.94 9.15
CA GLY A 253 18.44 10.77 8.96
C GLY A 253 17.63 10.45 10.22
N GLY A 254 16.44 9.90 10.06
CA GLY A 254 15.62 9.38 11.16
C GLY A 254 15.30 7.91 10.98
N ILE A 255 14.20 7.45 11.58
CA ILE A 255 13.70 6.07 11.42
C ILE A 255 12.64 6.01 10.31
N LEU A 256 11.76 7.02 10.27
CA LEU A 256 10.67 7.19 9.31
C LEU A 256 10.42 8.67 9.04
N SER A 257 9.91 9.01 7.86
CA SER A 257 9.40 10.36 7.58
C SER A 257 7.99 10.56 8.13
N SER A 258 7.67 11.80 8.52
CA SER A 258 6.33 12.26 8.90
C SER A 258 5.33 12.26 7.74
N LEU A 259 5.85 12.21 6.51
CA LEU A 259 5.09 12.13 5.27
C LEU A 259 4.77 10.69 4.93
N SER A 260 3.55 10.50 4.43
CA SER A 260 2.98 9.20 4.09
C SER A 260 2.86 9.05 2.58
N SER A 261 3.12 7.84 2.05
CA SER A 261 2.93 7.53 0.62
C SER A 261 1.48 7.75 0.17
N GLN A 262 0.53 7.68 1.11
CA GLN A 262 -0.90 7.87 0.92
C GLN A 262 -1.26 9.29 0.47
N VAL A 263 -0.52 10.32 0.91
CA VAL A 263 -0.78 11.73 0.58
C VAL A 263 0.24 12.33 -0.36
N LEU A 264 1.39 11.69 -0.51
CA LEU A 264 2.42 12.12 -1.43
C LEU A 264 1.89 12.05 -2.86
N GLY A 265 2.24 13.04 -3.65
CA GLY A 265 2.06 13.10 -5.09
C GLY A 265 3.36 12.83 -5.82
N ASN A 266 3.32 12.95 -7.14
CA ASN A 266 4.53 12.87 -7.92
C ASN A 266 5.50 13.98 -7.50
N SER A 267 6.74 13.59 -7.23
CA SER A 267 7.75 14.42 -6.59
C SER A 267 9.07 14.29 -7.35
N ASP A 268 9.89 15.33 -7.33
CA ASP A 268 11.19 15.29 -8.01
C ASP A 268 12.32 15.03 -7.01
N PHE A 269 13.23 14.15 -7.39
CA PHE A 269 14.42 13.86 -6.61
C PHE A 269 15.67 14.08 -7.45
N PHE A 270 16.53 14.95 -6.95
CA PHE A 270 17.77 15.39 -7.58
C PHE A 270 18.96 14.84 -6.81
N THR A 271 19.80 14.06 -7.49
CA THR A 271 21.09 13.59 -6.96
C THR A 271 22.25 14.53 -7.27
N GLY A 272 22.03 15.51 -8.17
CA GLY A 272 23.00 16.53 -8.55
C GLY A 272 22.48 17.37 -9.71
N ALA A 273 23.26 18.39 -10.11
CA ALA A 273 22.92 19.28 -11.23
C ALA A 273 21.48 19.85 -11.17
N PHE A 274 21.00 20.14 -9.96
CA PHE A 274 19.67 20.72 -9.75
C PHE A 274 19.61 22.18 -10.23
N PRO A 275 18.44 22.64 -10.73
CA PRO A 275 18.23 24.03 -11.16
C PRO A 275 18.58 25.09 -10.11
N ALA A 276 18.89 26.30 -10.56
CA ALA A 276 19.34 27.41 -9.70
C ALA A 276 18.31 27.89 -8.66
N GLU A 277 17.03 27.51 -8.81
CA GLU A 277 15.98 27.81 -7.84
C GLU A 277 16.11 27.00 -6.54
N TYR A 278 16.86 25.90 -6.56
CA TYR A 278 17.18 25.11 -5.38
C TYR A 278 18.43 25.68 -4.70
N GLY A 279 18.25 26.78 -3.96
CA GLY A 279 19.27 27.34 -3.08
C GLY A 279 19.51 26.45 -1.85
N ASN A 280 20.63 26.66 -1.13
CA ASN A 280 20.95 25.98 0.13
C ASN A 280 21.08 24.43 0.06
N ALA A 281 21.10 23.83 -1.14
CA ALA A 281 21.32 22.40 -1.33
C ALA A 281 22.81 22.09 -1.59
N VAL A 282 23.34 21.08 -0.91
CA VAL A 282 24.74 20.63 -1.07
C VAL A 282 24.81 19.17 -1.52
N SER A 283 24.01 18.28 -0.92
CA SER A 283 23.99 16.85 -1.26
C SER A 283 23.10 16.53 -2.46
N GLY A 284 21.91 17.15 -2.49
CA GLY A 284 20.85 16.94 -3.46
C GLY A 284 19.58 17.61 -2.98
N VAL A 285 18.47 17.36 -3.69
CA VAL A 285 17.17 17.97 -3.39
C VAL A 285 16.09 16.91 -3.47
N PHE A 286 15.23 16.86 -2.46
CA PHE A 286 13.99 16.11 -2.50
C PHE A 286 12.81 17.08 -2.49
N ASP A 287 12.24 17.36 -3.67
CA ASP A 287 11.11 18.26 -3.87
C ASP A 287 9.79 17.48 -3.90
N MET A 288 9.15 17.44 -2.75
CA MET A 288 7.94 16.66 -2.51
C MET A 288 6.69 17.47 -2.79
N LYS A 289 5.74 16.84 -3.47
CA LYS A 289 4.39 17.37 -3.63
C LYS A 289 3.39 16.45 -2.94
N LEU A 290 2.28 17.02 -2.51
CA LEU A 290 1.08 16.32 -2.07
C LEU A 290 0.11 16.21 -3.24
N ARG A 291 -0.49 15.04 -3.41
CA ARG A 291 -1.51 14.85 -4.44
C ARG A 291 -2.83 15.52 -4.04
N ASN A 292 -3.64 15.82 -5.03
CA ASN A 292 -5.03 16.24 -4.80
C ASN A 292 -5.88 15.01 -4.48
N GLY A 293 -6.83 15.17 -3.54
CA GLY A 293 -7.81 14.11 -3.25
C GLY A 293 -8.83 13.91 -4.38
N ASN A 294 -9.46 12.74 -4.42
CA ASN A 294 -10.50 12.41 -5.39
C ASN A 294 -11.68 13.40 -5.32
N ASN A 295 -11.98 14.08 -6.42
CA ASN A 295 -13.04 15.09 -6.50
C ASN A 295 -14.41 14.52 -6.93
N GLN A 296 -14.55 13.20 -7.02
CA GLN A 296 -15.78 12.54 -7.45
C GLN A 296 -16.37 11.63 -6.37
N LYS A 297 -15.52 10.86 -5.69
CA LYS A 297 -15.91 9.84 -4.72
C LYS A 297 -15.16 10.03 -3.41
N ASN A 298 -15.82 9.66 -2.32
CA ASN A 298 -15.17 9.57 -1.03
C ASN A 298 -14.46 8.22 -0.95
N GLU A 299 -13.18 8.24 -0.61
CA GLU A 299 -12.34 7.06 -0.44
C GLU A 299 -11.68 7.13 0.92
N ASN A 300 -11.62 5.99 1.62
CA ASN A 300 -11.03 5.92 2.95
C ASN A 300 -10.10 4.70 3.00
N THR A 301 -8.95 4.88 3.62
CA THR A 301 -7.94 3.84 3.79
C THR A 301 -7.62 3.72 5.27
N LEU A 302 -7.61 2.48 5.76
CA LEU A 302 -7.13 2.14 7.09
C LEU A 302 -6.02 1.11 6.91
N GLN A 303 -4.85 1.40 7.47
CA GLN A 303 -3.72 0.51 7.49
C GLN A 303 -3.23 0.33 8.91
N VAL A 304 -2.97 -0.93 9.28
CA VAL A 304 -2.43 -1.31 10.58
C VAL A 304 -1.16 -2.09 10.33
N GLY A 305 -0.04 -1.59 10.86
CA GLY A 305 1.27 -2.20 10.68
C GLY A 305 2.10 -2.17 11.95
N ILE A 306 3.29 -2.75 11.86
CA ILE A 306 4.25 -2.77 12.98
C ILE A 306 4.71 -1.36 13.37
N MET A 307 4.75 -0.43 12.40
CA MET A 307 5.18 0.95 12.62
C MET A 307 4.07 1.82 13.23
N GLY A 308 2.81 1.58 12.87
CA GLY A 308 1.70 2.41 13.30
C GLY A 308 0.36 2.01 12.69
N ILE A 309 -0.65 2.76 13.09
CA ILE A 309 -1.93 2.85 12.40
C ILE A 309 -1.87 4.10 11.50
N ASP A 310 -2.25 3.93 10.25
CA ASP A 310 -2.43 5.00 9.27
C ASP A 310 -3.91 5.03 8.84
N VAL A 311 -4.51 6.22 8.93
CA VAL A 311 -5.88 6.49 8.49
C VAL A 311 -5.82 7.60 7.45
N ALA A 312 -6.30 7.35 6.24
CA ALA A 312 -6.45 8.35 5.20
C ALA A 312 -7.91 8.47 4.75
N SER A 313 -8.35 9.68 4.44
CA SER A 313 -9.66 9.96 3.88
C SER A 313 -9.54 11.05 2.82
N GLU A 314 -10.20 10.85 1.69
CA GLU A 314 -10.30 11.84 0.62
C GLU A 314 -11.70 11.88 0.03
N GLY A 315 -12.03 13.01 -0.58
CA GLY A 315 -13.30 13.15 -1.29
C GLY A 315 -13.60 14.56 -1.77
N PRO A 316 -14.73 14.75 -2.48
CA PRO A 316 -15.20 16.07 -2.88
C PRO A 316 -15.66 16.91 -1.69
N LEU A 317 -15.08 18.10 -1.53
CA LEU A 317 -15.66 19.19 -0.74
C LEU A 317 -16.86 19.81 -1.47
N SER A 318 -16.79 19.91 -2.79
CA SER A 318 -17.90 20.40 -3.62
C SER A 318 -17.86 19.74 -4.99
N LYS A 319 -18.86 18.90 -5.28
CA LYS A 319 -19.01 18.23 -6.59
C LYS A 319 -19.20 19.24 -7.75
N LYS A 320 -19.83 20.38 -7.48
CA LYS A 320 -20.09 21.44 -8.47
C LYS A 320 -18.81 22.17 -8.90
N HIS A 321 -17.95 22.50 -7.93
CA HIS A 321 -16.71 23.25 -8.16
C HIS A 321 -15.48 22.35 -8.29
N LYS A 322 -15.67 21.03 -8.31
CA LYS A 322 -14.60 20.01 -8.34
C LYS A 322 -13.57 20.17 -7.22
N ALA A 323 -13.95 20.81 -6.12
CA ALA A 323 -13.09 20.98 -4.95
C ALA A 323 -12.98 19.67 -4.18
N SER A 324 -11.79 19.33 -3.71
CA SER A 324 -11.51 18.09 -3.00
C SER A 324 -10.67 18.29 -1.75
N TYR A 325 -10.75 17.34 -0.83
CA TYR A 325 -9.87 17.23 0.32
C TYR A 325 -9.15 15.89 0.29
N ILE A 326 -7.97 15.88 0.90
CA ILE A 326 -7.29 14.67 1.35
C ILE A 326 -6.75 14.93 2.75
N PHE A 327 -6.88 13.94 3.61
CA PHE A 327 -6.44 13.94 5.00
C PHE A 327 -5.77 12.61 5.28
N ASN A 328 -4.72 12.63 6.08
CA ASN A 328 -4.02 11.46 6.57
C ASN A 328 -3.56 11.69 8.00
N TYR A 329 -3.74 10.68 8.82
CA TYR A 329 -3.37 10.65 10.22
C TYR A 329 -2.61 9.38 10.53
N ARG A 330 -1.43 9.51 11.11
CA ARG A 330 -0.59 8.37 11.48
C ARG A 330 -0.29 8.42 12.96
N TYR A 331 -0.29 7.27 13.59
CA TYR A 331 0.08 7.13 14.99
C TYR A 331 0.86 5.84 15.24
N SER A 332 1.93 5.95 16.01
CA SER A 332 2.85 4.84 16.30
C SER A 332 2.22 3.67 17.06
N THR A 333 2.57 2.44 16.69
CA THR A 333 2.10 1.22 17.37
C THR A 333 2.69 1.07 18.78
N THR A 334 3.92 1.56 18.99
CA THR A 334 4.59 1.68 20.30
C THR A 334 3.79 2.54 21.27
N GLY A 335 3.26 3.68 20.81
CA GLY A 335 2.41 4.56 21.61
C GLY A 335 1.02 3.99 21.90
N LEU A 336 0.49 3.10 21.05
CA LEU A 336 -0.78 2.40 21.25
C LEU A 336 -0.67 1.28 22.29
N LEU A 337 0.43 0.52 22.22
CA LEU A 337 0.65 -0.67 23.05
C LEU A 337 1.39 -0.38 24.36
N ASN A 338 1.85 0.87 24.56
CA ASN A 338 2.54 1.35 25.75
C ASN A 338 3.63 0.36 26.22
N LEU A 339 4.46 -0.09 25.25
CA LEU A 339 5.42 -1.16 25.44
C LEU A 339 6.54 -0.71 26.41
N GLU A 340 6.83 -1.52 27.44
CA GLU A 340 7.93 -1.28 28.36
C GLU A 340 9.27 -1.55 27.64
N GLY A 341 10.00 -0.47 27.31
CA GLY A 341 11.26 -0.56 26.57
C GLY A 341 11.74 0.77 25.97
N GLY A 342 10.88 1.79 25.95
CA GLY A 342 11.16 3.13 25.42
C GLY A 342 10.01 3.60 24.54
N LYS A 343 9.47 4.79 24.83
CA LYS A 343 8.36 5.38 24.06
C LYS A 343 8.90 6.07 22.81
N MET A 344 9.03 5.31 21.73
CA MET A 344 9.24 5.86 20.39
C MET A 344 7.86 6.20 19.81
N ASP A 345 7.22 7.22 20.38
CA ASP A 345 5.86 7.59 19.99
C ASP A 345 5.92 8.71 18.95
N TYR A 346 5.16 8.57 17.87
CA TYR A 346 5.00 9.62 16.86
C TYR A 346 3.55 9.75 16.43
N GLN A 347 3.20 10.96 16.01
CA GLN A 347 1.88 11.33 15.53
C GLN A 347 2.03 12.33 14.39
N ASP A 348 1.41 12.04 13.26
CA ASP A 348 1.42 12.90 12.09
C ASP A 348 0.00 13.23 11.64
N LEU A 349 -0.17 14.47 11.19
CA LEU A 349 -1.38 14.95 10.55
C LEU A 349 -1.01 15.68 9.27
N ASN A 350 -1.41 15.10 8.13
CA ASN A 350 -1.24 15.70 6.82
C ASN A 350 -2.61 15.97 6.21
N PHE A 351 -2.81 17.16 5.64
CA PHE A 351 -4.03 17.46 4.89
C PHE A 351 -3.76 18.44 3.75
N LYS A 352 -4.53 18.32 2.68
CA LYS A 352 -4.53 19.27 1.57
C LYS A 352 -5.96 19.49 1.09
N LEU A 353 -6.30 20.76 0.89
CA LEU A 353 -7.56 21.18 0.30
C LEU A 353 -7.27 21.75 -1.08
N ASN A 354 -7.97 21.25 -2.08
CA ASN A 354 -7.82 21.69 -3.46
C ASN A 354 -9.10 22.38 -3.92
N PHE A 355 -8.97 23.63 -4.34
CA PHE A 355 -10.07 24.45 -4.84
C PHE A 355 -9.76 24.89 -6.27
N PRO A 356 -10.22 24.15 -7.29
CA PRO A 356 -10.01 24.54 -8.68
C PRO A 356 -10.71 25.88 -8.97
N THR A 357 -9.94 26.89 -9.37
CA THR A 357 -10.46 28.18 -9.81
C THR A 357 -10.27 28.35 -11.32
N GLN A 358 -11.17 29.07 -11.98
CA GLN A 358 -11.05 29.39 -13.42
C GLN A 358 -10.05 30.52 -13.70
N HIS A 359 -9.66 31.28 -12.67
CA HIS A 359 -8.71 32.37 -12.75
C HIS A 359 -7.58 32.10 -11.76
N ILE A 360 -6.38 31.83 -12.28
CA ILE A 360 -5.15 31.92 -11.49
C ILE A 360 -4.75 33.39 -11.51
N MET A 361 -4.86 34.05 -10.36
CA MET A 361 -4.20 35.33 -10.15
C MET A 361 -2.74 35.01 -9.81
N LEU A 362 -1.89 34.93 -10.84
CA LEU A 362 -0.44 35.02 -10.65
C LEU A 362 -0.19 36.43 -10.12
N ILE A 363 0.02 36.55 -8.81
CA ILE A 363 0.70 37.71 -8.26
C ILE A 363 2.18 37.44 -8.49
N ASP A 364 2.63 37.72 -9.71
CA ASP A 364 4.05 37.97 -9.97
C ASP A 364 4.37 39.30 -9.28
N CYS A 365 4.87 39.23 -8.05
CA CYS A 365 5.62 40.34 -7.49
C CYS A 365 6.98 40.36 -8.20
N GLN A 366 7.15 41.29 -9.13
CA GLN A 366 8.46 41.73 -9.60
C GLN A 366 9.32 42.28 -8.47
#